data_AF-A0A7W1HG68-F1
#
_entry.id   AF-A0A7W1HG68-F1
#
_cell.length_a   1.000
_cell.length_b   1.000
_cell.length_c   1.000
_cell.angle_alpha   90.00
_cell.angle_beta   90.00
_cell.angle_gamma   90.00
#
_symmetry.space_group_name_H-M   'P 1'
#
loop_
_entity.id
_entity.type
_entity.pdbx_description
1 polymer ?
#
loop_
_entity_poly.entity_id
_entity_poly.type
_entity_poly.pdbx_seq_one_letter_code
_entity_poly.pdbx_strand_id
1 'polypeptide(L)'
;MNNLCTAVTDYISMRRQLGYKMRNEAFVLNRFAKFMMQKKKNTIKTRLVLEFASQSQKPGISLWSAKVIGIIRRFAIYLHAINGKSEIPPTNLLPHSVLRKTPYIFSENEIVALLEAVNQICRLIL
;
A
#
# COMPACT_ATOMS: atom_id res chain seq x y z
N MET A 1 -2.52 28.31 1.33
CA MET A 1 -1.94 27.10 1.99
C MET A 1 -2.88 25.94 1.71
N ASN A 2 -2.52 25.00 0.83
CA ASN A 2 -3.38 23.84 0.56
C ASN A 2 -3.32 22.88 1.75
N ASN A 3 -4.49 22.57 2.31
CA ASN A 3 -4.65 21.50 3.29
C ASN A 3 -4.17 20.18 2.66
N LEU A 4 -3.58 19.29 3.45
CA LEU A 4 -3.02 18.01 2.99
C LEU A 4 -4.05 17.18 2.21
N CYS A 5 -5.34 17.26 2.57
CA CYS A 5 -6.44 16.64 1.84
C CYS A 5 -6.55 17.18 0.39
N THR A 6 -6.47 18.49 0.20
CA THR A 6 -6.50 19.12 -1.13
C THR A 6 -5.31 18.64 -1.96
N ALA A 7 -4.11 18.64 -1.37
CA ALA A 7 -2.92 18.19 -2.08
C ALA A 7 -2.97 16.70 -2.47
N VAL A 8 -3.62 15.86 -1.66
CA VAL A 8 -3.90 14.46 -2.03
C VAL A 8 -4.85 14.38 -3.22
N THR A 9 -5.93 15.17 -3.23
CA THR A 9 -6.86 15.24 -4.36
C THR A 9 -6.14 15.67 -5.64
N ASP A 10 -5.35 16.74 -5.57
CA ASP A 10 -4.58 17.27 -6.71
C ASP A 10 -3.62 16.20 -7.26
N TYR A 11 -2.87 15.54 -6.36
CA TYR A 11 -1.94 14.48 -6.73
C TYR A 11 -2.65 13.29 -7.40
N ILE A 12 -3.79 12.84 -6.85
CA ILE A 12 -4.55 11.72 -7.43
C ILE A 12 -5.08 12.10 -8.82
N SER A 13 -5.62 13.31 -8.97
CA SER A 13 -6.13 13.81 -10.24
C SER A 13 -5.03 13.85 -11.30
N MET A 14 -3.89 14.48 -10.98
CA MET A 14 -2.72 14.54 -11.85
C MET A 14 -2.24 13.14 -12.27
N ARG A 15 -2.11 12.21 -11.32
CA ARG A 15 -1.68 10.83 -11.65
C ARG A 15 -2.69 10.12 -12.55
N ARG A 16 -3.99 10.34 -12.38
CA ARG A 16 -5.02 9.74 -13.24
C ARG A 16 -4.99 10.29 -14.66
N GLN A 17 -4.76 11.58 -14.82
CA GLN A 17 -4.60 12.20 -16.14
C GLN A 17 -3.39 11.64 -16.90
N LEU A 18 -2.35 11.22 -16.19
CA LEU A 18 -1.19 10.51 -16.75
C LEU A 18 -1.43 9.00 -17.00
N GLY A 19 -2.67 8.52 -16.91
CA GLY A 19 -3.05 7.13 -17.18
C GLY A 19 -2.92 6.16 -16.00
N TYR A 20 -2.55 6.62 -14.79
CA TYR A 20 -2.50 5.73 -13.62
C TYR A 20 -3.90 5.49 -13.03
N LYS A 21 -4.23 4.22 -12.76
CA LYS A 21 -5.54 3.85 -12.17
C LYS A 21 -5.73 4.39 -10.73
N MET A 22 -4.66 4.48 -9.93
CA MET A 22 -4.66 5.02 -8.55
C MET A 22 -5.77 4.43 -7.66
N ARG A 23 -6.02 3.11 -7.69
CA ARG A 23 -7.11 2.50 -6.90
C ARG A 23 -6.73 2.41 -5.42
N ASN A 24 -5.69 1.62 -5.12
CA ASN A 24 -5.25 1.36 -3.75
C ASN A 24 -4.50 2.56 -3.16
N GLU A 25 -3.72 3.24 -3.98
CA GLU A 25 -2.92 4.40 -3.59
C GLU A 25 -3.81 5.55 -3.14
N ALA A 26 -4.89 5.84 -3.87
CA ALA A 26 -5.84 6.89 -3.49
C ALA A 26 -6.50 6.58 -2.14
N PHE A 27 -6.89 5.34 -1.90
CA PHE A 27 -7.46 4.94 -0.61
C PHE A 27 -6.47 5.17 0.55
N VAL A 28 -5.23 4.71 0.40
CA VAL A 28 -4.18 4.87 1.42
C VAL A 28 -3.89 6.35 1.67
N LEU A 29 -3.74 7.16 0.61
CA LEU A 29 -3.42 8.59 0.74
C LEU A 29 -4.55 9.39 1.39
N ASN A 30 -5.80 9.10 1.03
CA ASN A 30 -6.96 9.75 1.68
C ASN A 30 -7.05 9.40 3.17
N ARG A 31 -6.82 8.13 3.53
CA ARG A 31 -6.79 7.70 4.93
C ARG A 31 -5.64 8.35 5.70
N PHE A 32 -4.47 8.46 5.06
CA PHE A 32 -3.32 9.15 5.63
C PHE A 32 -3.59 10.65 5.86
N ALA A 33 -4.23 11.35 4.90
CA ALA A 33 -4.58 12.75 5.06
C ALA A 33 -5.57 12.97 6.23
N LYS A 34 -6.56 12.09 6.39
CA LYS A 34 -7.47 12.11 7.55
C LYS A 34 -6.73 11.89 8.87
N PHE A 35 -5.80 10.93 8.92
CA PHE A 35 -4.95 10.68 10.10
C PHE A 35 -4.12 11.91 10.48
N MET A 36 -3.51 12.58 9.51
CA MET A 36 -2.72 13.79 9.72
C MET A 36 -3.60 14.97 10.21
N MET A 37 -4.80 15.10 9.66
CA MET A 37 -5.79 16.08 10.08
C MET A 37 -6.21 15.87 11.54
N GLN A 38 -6.49 14.64 11.96
CA GLN A 38 -6.80 14.29 13.35
C GLN A 38 -5.65 14.64 14.30
N LYS A 39 -4.41 14.47 13.87
CA LYS A 39 -3.22 14.87 14.64
C LYS A 39 -2.87 16.37 14.54
N LYS A 40 -3.66 17.16 13.81
CA LYS A 40 -3.43 18.59 13.54
C LYS A 40 -2.02 18.85 12.97
N LYS A 41 -1.56 17.98 12.06
CA LYS A 41 -0.25 18.09 11.40
C LYS A 41 -0.44 18.32 9.90
N ASN A 42 0.28 19.30 9.36
CA ASN A 42 0.23 19.64 7.93
C ASN A 42 1.50 19.27 7.16
N THR A 43 2.59 18.94 7.87
CA THR A 43 3.87 18.56 7.27
C THR A 43 4.09 17.07 7.45
N ILE A 44 4.41 16.38 6.37
CA ILE A 44 4.79 14.96 6.43
C ILE A 44 6.11 14.85 7.18
N LYS A 45 6.12 14.01 8.21
CA LYS A 45 7.33 13.60 8.95
C LYS A 45 7.45 12.09 8.95
N THR A 46 8.68 11.59 8.90
CA THR A 46 8.95 10.15 8.86
C THR A 46 8.28 9.39 10.02
N ARG A 47 8.33 9.95 11.23
CA ARG A 47 7.70 9.34 12.42
C ARG A 47 6.18 9.18 12.30
N LEU A 48 5.51 10.15 11.66
CA LEU A 48 4.05 10.10 11.45
C LEU A 48 3.67 9.06 10.39
N VAL A 49 4.53 8.88 9.38
CA VAL A 49 4.35 7.84 8.36
C VAL A 49 4.51 6.45 8.99
N LEU A 50 5.52 6.27 9.84
CA LEU A 50 5.72 5.03 10.60
C LEU A 50 4.52 4.74 11.50
N GLU A 51 4.06 5.72 12.27
CA GLU A 51 2.90 5.56 13.16
C GLU A 51 1.66 5.12 12.37
N PHE A 52 1.37 5.78 11.25
CA PHE A 52 0.26 5.40 10.37
C PHE A 52 0.41 3.99 9.79
N ALA A 53 1.63 3.63 9.36
CA ALA A 53 1.92 2.31 8.79
C ALA A 53 1.86 1.17 9.84
N SER A 54 2.01 1.49 11.13
CA SER A 54 1.88 0.53 12.22
C SER A 54 0.44 0.34 12.70
N GLN A 55 -0.46 1.32 12.49
CA GLN A 55 -1.86 1.27 12.97
C GLN A 55 -2.72 0.14 12.39
N SER A 56 -2.34 -0.49 11.27
CA SER A 56 -3.11 -1.61 10.70
C SER A 56 -2.40 -2.96 10.87
N GLN A 57 -1.46 -3.07 11.81
CA GLN A 57 -0.79 -4.33 12.13
C GLN A 57 -1.78 -5.33 12.72
N LYS A 58 -2.37 -6.15 11.85
CA LYS A 58 -2.62 -7.55 12.19
C LYS A 58 -1.26 -8.26 12.20
N PRO A 59 -0.99 -9.17 13.15
CA PRO A 59 0.26 -9.93 13.19
C PRO A 59 0.50 -10.64 11.84
N GLY A 60 1.68 -10.43 11.23
CA GLY A 60 2.12 -11.13 10.01
C GLY A 60 2.24 -10.32 8.71
N ILE A 61 1.91 -9.01 8.67
CA ILE A 61 1.84 -8.25 7.40
C ILE A 61 2.90 -7.12 7.29
N SER A 62 4.18 -7.46 7.49
CA SER A 62 5.32 -6.54 7.23
C SER A 62 5.27 -5.93 5.81
N LEU A 63 4.79 -6.72 4.84
CA LEU A 63 4.67 -6.31 3.44
C LEU A 63 3.70 -5.13 3.22
N TRP A 64 2.62 -5.05 4.02
CA TRP A 64 1.62 -3.99 3.87
C TRP A 64 2.16 -2.66 4.40
N SER A 65 2.83 -2.65 5.55
CA SER A 65 3.46 -1.45 6.09
C SER A 65 4.52 -0.90 5.13
N ALA A 66 5.35 -1.77 4.54
CA ALA A 66 6.32 -1.38 3.50
C ALA A 66 5.63 -0.77 2.27
N LYS A 67 4.53 -1.37 1.79
CA LYS A 67 3.74 -0.85 0.67
C LYS A 67 3.15 0.53 0.98
N VAL A 68 2.57 0.72 2.17
CA VAL A 68 2.01 2.00 2.63
C VAL A 68 3.08 3.09 2.68
N ILE A 69 4.24 2.79 3.27
CA ILE A 69 5.37 3.72 3.31
C ILE A 69 5.80 4.09 1.88
N GLY A 70 5.91 3.12 0.97
CA GLY A 70 6.24 3.38 -0.43
C GLY A 70 5.24 4.27 -1.16
N ILE A 71 3.94 4.12 -0.88
CA ILE A 71 2.88 4.97 -1.44
C ILE A 71 3.01 6.41 -0.92
N ILE A 72 3.13 6.57 0.40
CA ILE A 72 3.24 7.90 1.04
C ILE A 72 4.54 8.59 0.63
N ARG A 73 5.64 7.85 0.48
CA ARG A 73 6.92 8.39 0.01
C ARG A 73 6.81 9.02 -1.38
N ARG A 74 6.13 8.38 -2.33
CA ARG A 74 5.93 8.96 -3.68
C ARG A 74 5.12 10.24 -3.63
N PHE A 75 4.10 10.30 -2.79
CA PHE A 75 3.34 11.53 -2.56
C PHE A 75 4.18 12.61 -1.86
N ALA A 76 5.03 12.23 -0.90
CA ALA A 76 5.92 13.16 -0.21
C ALA A 76 6.94 13.80 -1.17
N ILE A 77 7.46 13.05 -2.16
CA ILE A 77 8.31 13.60 -3.22
C ILE A 77 7.57 14.67 -4.03
N TYR A 78 6.33 14.39 -4.44
CA TYR A 78 5.48 15.36 -5.13
C TYR A 78 5.26 16.63 -4.29
N LEU A 79 4.93 16.48 -3.01
CA LEU A 79 4.75 17.62 -2.10
C LEU A 79 6.04 18.41 -1.92
N HIS A 80 7.18 17.73 -1.76
CA HIS A 80 8.47 18.37 -1.58
C HIS A 80 8.83 19.23 -2.81
N ALA A 81 8.55 18.75 -4.02
CA ALA A 81 8.74 19.52 -5.25
C ALA A 81 7.88 20.80 -5.31
N ILE A 82 6.70 20.80 -4.69
CA ILE A 82 5.77 21.94 -4.71
C ILE A 82 6.04 22.94 -3.58
N ASN A 83 6.38 22.45 -2.39
CA ASN A 83 6.40 23.29 -1.19
C ASN A 83 7.68 23.23 -0.36
N GLY A 84 8.62 22.32 -0.67
CA GLY A 84 9.93 22.16 -0.01
C GLY A 84 9.90 21.78 1.48
N LYS A 85 8.72 21.68 2.11
CA LYS A 85 8.58 21.58 3.58
C LYS A 85 8.34 20.16 4.07
N SER A 86 7.82 19.27 3.24
CA SER A 86 7.56 17.88 3.61
C SER A 86 8.85 17.06 3.59
N GLU A 87 9.06 16.25 4.65
CA GLU A 87 10.12 15.24 4.66
C GLU A 87 9.76 14.10 3.70
N ILE A 88 10.78 13.54 3.05
CA ILE A 88 10.64 12.32 2.24
C ILE A 88 11.04 11.13 3.12
N PRO A 89 10.12 10.20 3.44
CA PRO A 89 10.45 9.02 4.24
C PRO A 89 11.56 8.19 3.58
N PRO A 90 12.61 7.75 4.32
CA PRO A 90 13.68 6.92 3.77
C PRO A 90 13.19 5.52 3.37
N THR A 91 13.92 4.89 2.45
CA THR A 91 13.52 3.61 1.84
C THR A 91 13.68 2.40 2.78
N ASN A 92 14.56 2.48 3.79
CA ASN A 92 14.96 1.36 4.66
C ASN A 92 14.32 1.41 6.06
N LEU A 93 13.11 1.98 6.16
CA LEU A 93 12.42 2.16 7.45
C LEU A 93 11.95 0.86 8.12
N LEU A 94 11.81 -0.22 7.35
CA LEU A 94 11.42 -1.53 7.84
C LEU A 94 12.40 -2.56 7.29
N PRO A 95 12.78 -3.59 8.08
CA PRO A 95 13.59 -4.70 7.58
C PRO A 95 12.83 -5.38 6.44
N HIS A 96 13.28 -5.14 5.21
CA HIS A 96 12.65 -5.66 4.00
C HIS A 96 13.11 -7.10 3.78
N SER A 97 12.47 -8.04 4.47
CA SER A 97 12.58 -9.46 4.16
C SER A 97 11.41 -9.85 3.26
N VAL A 98 11.54 -9.63 1.95
CA VAL A 98 10.68 -10.36 0.99
C VAL A 98 11.26 -11.77 0.89
N LEU A 99 10.87 -12.64 1.81
CA LEU A 99 10.96 -14.07 1.55
C LEU A 99 9.92 -14.36 0.47
N ARG A 100 10.34 -14.37 -0.80
CA ARG A 100 9.50 -14.96 -1.84
C ARG A 100 9.28 -16.40 -1.41
N LYS A 101 8.04 -16.77 -1.12
CA LYS A 101 7.70 -18.19 -0.99
C LYS A 101 8.10 -18.85 -2.31
N THR A 102 8.96 -19.86 -2.23
CA THR A 102 9.29 -20.68 -3.39
C THR A 102 7.98 -21.26 -3.93
N PRO A 103 7.67 -21.09 -5.22
CA PRO A 103 6.46 -21.64 -5.79
C PRO A 103 6.51 -23.17 -5.63
N TYR A 104 5.41 -23.75 -5.17
CA TYR A 104 5.23 -25.20 -5.21
C TYR A 104 4.86 -25.60 -6.63
N ILE A 105 5.73 -26.36 -7.30
CA ILE A 105 5.48 -26.88 -8.65
C ILE A 105 4.81 -28.23 -8.48
N PHE A 106 3.55 -28.34 -8.91
CA PHE A 106 2.81 -29.59 -8.87
C PHE A 106 3.39 -30.60 -9.86
N SER A 107 3.54 -31.84 -9.41
CA SER A 107 3.81 -32.99 -10.27
C SER A 107 2.55 -33.40 -11.05
N GLU A 108 2.72 -34.15 -12.13
CA GLU A 108 1.61 -34.65 -12.95
C GLU A 108 0.58 -35.41 -12.11
N ASN A 109 1.04 -36.27 -11.19
CA ASN A 109 0.16 -37.04 -10.31
C ASN A 109 -0.69 -36.15 -9.40
N GLU A 110 -0.11 -35.06 -8.89
CA GLU A 110 -0.85 -34.12 -8.04
C GLU A 110 -1.84 -33.29 -8.85
N ILE A 111 -1.53 -32.98 -10.10
CA ILE A 111 -2.48 -32.33 -11.02
C ILE A 111 -3.68 -33.24 -11.26
N VAL A 112 -3.45 -34.53 -11.53
CA VAL A 112 -4.53 -35.52 -11.71
C VAL A 112 -5.38 -35.63 -10.45
N ALA A 113 -4.76 -35.78 -9.28
CA ALA A 113 -5.46 -35.87 -8.00
C ALA A 113 -6.29 -34.61 -7.71
N LEU A 114 -5.77 -33.42 -8.03
CA LEU A 114 -6.48 -32.15 -7.88
C LEU A 114 -7.73 -32.10 -8.77
N LEU A 115 -7.60 -32.51 -10.04
CA LEU A 115 -8.72 -32.52 -10.99
C LEU A 115 -9.80 -33.52 -10.58
N GLU A 116 -9.42 -34.71 -10.10
CA GLU A 116 -10.37 -35.70 -9.57
C GLU A 116 -11.13 -35.18 -8.35
N ALA A 117 -10.42 -34.54 -7.41
CA ALA A 117 -11.04 -33.94 -6.23
C ALA A 117 -12.05 -32.86 -6.60
N VAL A 118 -11.71 -31.98 -7.56
CA VAL A 118 -12.65 -30.97 -8.07
C VAL A 118 -13.88 -31.62 -8.71
N ASN A 119 -13.69 -32.68 -9.47
CA ASN A 119 -14.79 -33.38 -10.14
C ASN A 119 -15.75 -34.03 -9.13
N GLN A 120 -15.22 -34.58 -8.04
CA GLN A 120 -16.03 -35.11 -6.93
C GLN A 120 -16.82 -33.99 -6.23
N ILE A 121 -16.20 -32.83 -5.98
CA ILE A 121 -16.88 -31.67 -5.39
C ILE A 121 -18.02 -31.20 -6.29
N CYS A 122 -17.79 -31.07 -7.61
CA CYS A 122 -18.82 -30.66 -8.55
C CYS A 122 -20.02 -31.63 -8.59
N ARG A 123 -19.78 -32.95 -8.47
CA ARG A 123 -20.85 -33.95 -8.42
C ARG A 123 -21.67 -33.95 -7.13
N LEU A 124 -21.13 -33.40 -6.05
CA LEU A 124 -21.84 -33.30 -4.76
C LEU A 124 -22.70 -32.02 -4.66
N ILE A 125 -22.49 -31.07 -5.56
CA ILE A 125 -23.15 -29.74 -5.54
C ILE A 125 -24.24 -29.63 -6.63
N LEU A 126 -24.28 -30.57 -7.59
CA LEU A 126 -25.34 -30.73 -8.61
C LEU A 126 -26.27 -31.87 -8.20
#